data_AF-A0A957FPV1-F1
#
_entry.id   AF-A0A957FPV1-F1
#
_cell.length_a   1.000
_cell.length_b   1.000
_cell.length_c   1.000
_cell.angle_alpha   90.00
_cell.angle_beta   90.00
_cell.angle_gamma   90.00
#
_symmetry.space_group_name_H-M   'P 1'
#
loop_
_entity.id
_entity.type
_entity.pdbx_description
1 polymer ?
#
loop_
_entity_poly.entity_id
_entity_poly.type
_entity_poly.pdbx_seq_one_letter_code
_entity_poly.pdbx_strand_id
1 'polypeptide(L)'
;MNEFIFGDLLTPEQRLTYLQDQRWGVRHNHDLVPQAPQAGDEPLLSVTVSLDKAVARVTCVLSDPTTAVVPLTCQRLEWDGLNWRYLQVWQARLPPQPDDTVVRYQIWAYPE
;
A
#
# COMPACT_ATOMS: atom_id res chain seq x y z
N MET A 1 -16.28 34.24 10.05
CA MET A 1 -15.46 33.32 10.86
C MET A 1 -16.34 32.11 11.11
N ASN A 2 -16.18 31.06 10.31
CA ASN A 2 -16.97 29.83 10.46
C ASN A 2 -16.00 28.78 10.97
N GLU A 3 -16.01 28.55 12.28
CA GLU A 3 -15.27 27.44 12.90
C GLU A 3 -15.98 26.14 12.48
N PHE A 4 -15.40 25.45 11.51
CA PHE A 4 -15.94 24.19 11.00
C PHE A 4 -15.53 23.07 11.98
N ILE A 5 -16.44 22.68 12.88
CA ILE A 5 -16.18 21.75 13.98
C ILE A 5 -16.24 20.27 13.56
N PHE A 6 -16.69 19.97 12.34
CA PHE A 6 -16.87 18.59 11.88
C PHE A 6 -16.03 18.33 10.61
N GLY A 7 -15.24 17.24 10.63
CA GLY A 7 -14.20 16.93 9.64
C GLY A 7 -14.69 16.54 8.24
N ASP A 8 -13.76 16.01 7.44
CA ASP A 8 -13.86 15.81 5.97
C ASP A 8 -14.89 14.76 5.48
N LEU A 9 -15.89 14.41 6.29
CA LEU A 9 -16.87 13.34 5.99
C LEU A 9 -18.32 13.76 6.25
N LEU A 10 -18.63 15.06 6.31
CA LEU A 10 -19.98 15.54 6.61
C LEU A 10 -20.96 15.35 5.45
N THR A 11 -20.57 15.77 4.26
CA THR A 11 -21.44 15.72 3.08
C THR A 11 -21.16 14.49 2.22
N PRO A 12 -22.13 14.03 1.40
CA PRO A 12 -21.91 12.95 0.44
C PRO A 12 -20.72 13.22 -0.50
N GLU A 13 -20.55 14.47 -0.94
CA GLU A 13 -19.47 14.88 -1.83
C GLU A 13 -18.11 14.76 -1.13
N GLN A 14 -18.02 15.20 0.12
CA GLN A 14 -16.79 15.06 0.92
C GLN A 14 -16.42 13.58 1.15
N ARG A 15 -17.41 12.73 1.46
CA ARG A 15 -17.20 11.28 1.59
C ARG A 15 -16.76 10.65 0.28
N LEU A 16 -17.35 11.07 -0.84
CA LEU A 16 -16.99 10.57 -2.16
C LEU A 16 -15.52 10.89 -2.46
N THR A 17 -15.12 12.16 -2.33
CA THR A 17 -13.73 12.59 -2.52
C THR A 17 -12.79 11.81 -1.61
N TYR A 18 -13.11 11.69 -0.33
CA TYR A 18 -12.31 10.91 0.62
C TYR A 18 -12.12 9.46 0.18
N LEU A 19 -13.19 8.77 -0.25
CA LEU A 19 -13.12 7.39 -0.70
C LEU A 19 -12.32 7.23 -2.00
N GLN A 20 -12.41 8.21 -2.91
CA GLN A 20 -11.63 8.24 -4.13
C GLN A 20 -10.13 8.40 -3.81
N ASP A 21 -9.78 9.35 -2.94
CA ASP A 21 -8.41 9.64 -2.53
C ASP A 21 -7.74 8.46 -1.81
N GLN A 22 -8.49 7.71 -0.99
CA GLN A 22 -7.99 6.52 -0.28
C GLN A 22 -7.51 5.42 -1.22
N ARG A 23 -8.04 5.35 -2.44
CA ARG A 23 -7.69 4.31 -3.44
C ARG A 23 -6.66 4.78 -4.45
N TRP A 24 -6.39 6.08 -4.51
CA TRP A 24 -5.41 6.64 -5.44
C TRP A 24 -3.97 6.49 -4.93
N GLY A 25 -3.03 6.30 -5.85
CA GLY A 25 -1.59 6.25 -5.59
C GLY A 25 -1.05 4.85 -5.29
N VAL A 26 0.10 4.80 -4.62
CA VAL A 26 0.74 3.57 -4.14
C VAL A 26 0.38 3.41 -2.66
N ARG A 27 -0.37 2.35 -2.34
CA ARG A 27 -1.01 2.17 -1.04
C ARG A 27 -0.60 0.85 -0.41
N HIS A 28 0.03 0.96 0.75
CA HIS A 28 0.35 -0.18 1.61
C HIS A 28 -0.87 -0.67 2.40
N ASN A 29 -1.76 0.24 2.82
CA ASN A 29 -2.98 -0.04 3.60
C ASN A 29 -2.78 -0.84 4.90
N HIS A 30 -1.54 -0.98 5.37
CA HIS A 30 -1.19 -1.87 6.48
C HIS A 30 -1.62 -3.33 6.22
N ASP A 31 -1.68 -3.73 4.94
CA ASP A 31 -2.11 -5.04 4.51
C ASP A 31 -0.91 -6.01 4.51
N LEU A 32 -0.69 -6.59 5.68
CA LEU A 32 0.38 -7.54 5.98
C LEU A 32 -0.21 -8.79 6.62
N VAL A 33 0.20 -9.97 6.14
CA VAL A 33 -0.27 -11.26 6.68
C VAL A 33 0.91 -12.15 7.08
N PRO A 34 1.08 -12.47 8.38
CA PRO A 34 0.28 -12.02 9.52
C PRO A 34 0.47 -10.52 9.81
N GLN A 35 -0.56 -9.90 10.41
CA GLN A 35 -0.53 -8.46 10.73
C GLN A 35 0.47 -8.13 11.84
N ALA A 36 0.72 -9.09 12.74
CA ALA A 36 1.74 -9.00 13.77
C ALA A 36 2.74 -10.16 13.58
N PRO A 37 3.71 -10.01 12.66
CA PRO A 37 4.72 -11.03 12.40
C PRO A 37 5.48 -11.39 13.67
N GLN A 38 5.65 -12.68 13.90
CA GLN A 38 6.52 -13.22 14.93
C GLN A 38 7.94 -13.39 14.38
N ALA A 39 8.89 -13.61 15.28
CA ALA A 39 10.26 -13.96 14.90
C ALA A 39 10.27 -15.17 13.96
N GLY A 40 10.99 -15.06 12.84
CA GLY A 40 11.07 -16.09 11.82
C GLY A 40 9.92 -16.12 10.81
N ASP A 41 8.86 -15.33 10.97
CA ASP A 41 7.79 -15.25 9.99
C ASP A 41 8.25 -14.56 8.70
N GLU A 42 7.71 -15.00 7.58
CA GLU A 42 7.86 -14.35 6.27
C GLU A 42 6.54 -13.68 5.86
N PRO A 43 6.23 -12.50 6.41
CA PRO A 43 4.92 -11.92 6.21
C PRO A 43 4.71 -11.52 4.75
N LEU A 44 3.50 -11.80 4.26
CA LEU A 44 3.05 -11.41 2.94
C LEU A 44 2.61 -9.95 2.96
N LEU A 45 3.36 -9.11 2.26
CA LEU A 45 3.08 -7.71 2.02
C LEU A 45 2.20 -7.57 0.78
N SER A 46 1.05 -6.91 0.92
CA SER A 46 0.19 -6.53 -0.20
C SER A 46 0.21 -5.01 -0.42
N VAL A 47 0.30 -4.60 -1.68
CA VAL A 47 0.31 -3.19 -2.08
C VAL A 47 -0.68 -3.00 -3.20
N THR A 48 -1.57 -2.02 -3.04
CA THR A 48 -2.47 -1.60 -4.12
C THR A 48 -1.87 -0.40 -4.83
N VAL A 49 -1.85 -0.44 -6.16
CA VAL A 49 -1.39 0.68 -6.98
C VAL A 49 -2.51 1.11 -7.93
N SER A 50 -2.83 2.40 -7.88
CA SER A 50 -3.76 3.06 -8.79
C SER A 50 -3.15 4.36 -9.29
N LEU A 51 -2.59 4.31 -10.51
CA LEU A 51 -1.97 5.45 -11.16
C LEU A 51 -2.55 5.57 -12.58
N ASP A 52 -2.43 6.74 -13.18
CA ASP A 52 -2.90 6.99 -14.55
C ASP A 52 -1.97 6.37 -15.62
N LYS A 53 -0.83 5.82 -15.19
CA LYS A 53 0.16 5.15 -16.03
C LYS A 53 0.26 3.67 -15.69
N ALA A 54 0.63 2.87 -16.68
CA ALA A 54 1.07 1.50 -16.44
C ALA A 54 2.29 1.49 -15.51
N VAL A 55 2.33 0.50 -14.62
CA VAL A 55 3.39 0.35 -13.61
C VAL A 55 4.20 -0.86 -13.99
N ALA A 56 5.45 -0.64 -14.37
CA ALA A 56 6.34 -1.69 -14.83
C ALA A 56 6.84 -2.57 -13.68
N ARG A 57 7.12 -1.94 -12.53
CA ARG A 57 7.64 -2.64 -11.35
C ARG A 57 7.25 -1.94 -10.05
N VAL A 58 7.13 -2.74 -9.00
CA VAL A 58 6.98 -2.27 -7.61
C VAL A 58 8.04 -2.96 -6.75
N THR A 59 8.68 -2.21 -5.87
CA THR A 59 9.70 -2.73 -4.96
C THR A 59 9.42 -2.29 -3.52
N CYS A 60 9.76 -3.14 -2.57
CA CYS A 60 9.85 -2.82 -1.16
C CYS A 60 11.33 -2.72 -0.79
N VAL A 61 11.76 -1.53 -0.37
CA VAL A 61 13.12 -1.24 0.06
C VAL A 61 13.14 -1.25 1.57
N LEU A 62 13.69 -2.31 2.16
CA LEU A 62 13.95 -2.37 3.60
C LEU A 62 15.16 -1.49 3.91
N SER A 63 15.06 -0.66 4.94
CA SER A 63 16.16 0.17 5.45
C SER A 63 16.74 -0.40 6.75
N ASP A 64 15.91 -1.04 7.57
CA ASP A 64 16.29 -1.62 8.85
C ASP A 64 15.58 -2.96 9.06
N PRO A 65 16.24 -3.97 9.67
CA PRO A 65 17.60 -3.92 10.25
C PRO A 65 18.73 -4.07 9.21
N THR A 66 18.42 -4.49 7.99
CA THR A 66 19.41 -4.64 6.92
C THR A 66 18.79 -4.18 5.61
N THR A 67 19.56 -3.42 4.85
CA THR A 67 19.11 -2.94 3.55
C THR A 67 18.89 -4.09 2.59
N ALA A 68 17.66 -4.26 2.13
CA ALA A 68 17.29 -5.26 1.15
C ALA A 68 16.23 -4.69 0.20
N VAL A 69 16.28 -5.10 -1.07
CA VAL A 69 15.27 -4.72 -2.05
C VAL A 69 14.49 -5.96 -2.44
N VAL A 70 13.20 -5.97 -2.09
CA VAL A 70 12.29 -7.08 -2.38
C VAL A 70 11.41 -6.66 -3.56
N PRO A 71 11.53 -7.30 -4.73
CA PRO A 71 10.62 -7.05 -5.85
C PRO A 71 9.24 -7.61 -5.54
N LEU A 72 8.19 -6.84 -5.85
CA LEU A 72 6.81 -7.32 -5.78
C LEU A 72 6.37 -7.84 -7.14
N THR A 73 5.45 -8.79 -7.10
CA THR A 73 4.83 -9.39 -8.28
C THR A 73 3.39 -8.93 -8.39
N CYS A 74 2.95 -8.56 -9.59
CA CYS A 74 1.55 -8.22 -9.83
C CYS A 74 0.74 -9.51 -9.82
N GLN A 75 -0.15 -9.65 -8.83
CA GLN A 75 -0.96 -10.85 -8.62
C GLN A 75 -2.36 -10.69 -9.21
N ARG A 76 -2.90 -9.47 -9.21
CA ARG A 76 -4.27 -9.21 -9.65
C ARG A 76 -4.44 -7.81 -10.22
N LEU A 77 -5.32 -7.71 -11.21
CA LEU A 77 -5.85 -6.46 -11.73
C LEU A 77 -7.36 -6.44 -11.46
N GLU A 78 -7.84 -5.37 -10.85
CA GLU A 78 -9.24 -5.19 -10.47
C GLU A 78 -9.79 -3.91 -11.06
N TRP A 79 -11.07 -3.92 -11.44
CA TRP A 79 -11.74 -2.70 -11.88
C TRP A 79 -12.29 -1.94 -10.68
N ASP A 80 -11.84 -0.70 -10.47
CA ASP A 80 -12.42 0.22 -9.49
C ASP A 80 -13.55 1.01 -10.13
N GLY A 81 -14.78 0.56 -9.91
CA GLY A 81 -15.97 1.24 -10.43
C GLY A 81 -16.16 2.66 -9.87
N LEU A 82 -15.60 2.97 -8.70
CA LEU A 82 -15.72 4.31 -8.10
C LEU A 82 -14.84 5.35 -8.80
N ASN A 83 -13.61 4.93 -9.14
CA ASN A 83 -12.60 5.79 -9.75
C ASN A 83 -12.43 5.57 -11.26
N TRP A 84 -13.23 4.65 -11.82
CA TRP A 84 -13.25 4.25 -13.23
C TRP A 84 -11.86 3.92 -13.79
N ARG A 85 -11.09 3.13 -13.03
CA ARG A 85 -9.69 2.79 -13.33
C ARG A 85 -9.34 1.39 -12.86
N TYR A 86 -8.22 0.86 -13.35
CA TYR A 86 -7.68 -0.41 -12.84
C TYR A 86 -6.88 -0.19 -11.55
N LEU A 87 -7.14 -1.05 -10.56
CA LEU A 87 -6.32 -1.25 -9.37
C LEU A 87 -5.42 -2.46 -9.60
N GLN A 88 -4.15 -2.32 -9.28
CA GLN A 88 -3.18 -3.40 -9.37
C GLN A 88 -2.80 -3.85 -7.96
N VAL A 89 -2.93 -5.14 -7.68
CA VAL A 89 -2.50 -5.72 -6.40
C VAL A 89 -1.17 -6.41 -6.59
N TRP A 90 -0.17 -5.88 -5.91
CA TRP A 90 1.21 -6.33 -5.92
C TRP A 90 1.55 -7.01 -4.60
N GLN A 91 2.25 -8.13 -4.64
CA GLN A 91 2.59 -8.88 -3.43
C GLN A 91 4.05 -9.35 -3.42
N ALA A 92 4.61 -9.42 -2.21
CA ALA A 92 5.87 -10.09 -1.92
C ALA A 92 5.89 -10.63 -0.50
N ARG A 93 6.71 -11.66 -0.26
CA ARG A 93 7.07 -12.07 1.09
C ARG A 93 8.28 -11.28 1.55
N LEU A 94 8.19 -10.68 2.73
CA LEU A 94 9.33 -10.05 3.37
C LEU A 94 10.23 -11.13 3.98
N PRO A 95 11.56 -10.92 3.99
CA PRO A 95 12.48 -11.86 4.60
C PRO A 95 12.22 -11.99 6.11
N PRO A 96 12.43 -13.18 6.68
CA PRO A 96 12.19 -13.41 8.09
C PRO A 96 13.19 -12.62 8.95
N GLN A 97 12.73 -12.21 10.13
CA GLN A 97 13.52 -11.39 11.04
C GLN A 97 13.64 -12.07 12.41
N PRO A 98 14.76 -11.85 13.12
CA PRO A 98 14.91 -12.35 14.48
C PRO A 98 13.95 -11.62 15.43
N ASP A 99 13.84 -12.15 16.65
CA ASP A 99 13.02 -11.56 17.69
C ASP A 99 13.48 -10.14 18.06
N ASP A 100 12.59 -9.34 18.65
CA ASP A 100 12.83 -7.95 19.05
C ASP A 100 13.37 -7.02 17.94
N THR A 101 13.01 -7.30 16.68
CA THR A 101 13.48 -6.53 15.51
C THR A 101 12.43 -5.54 15.00
N VAL A 102 12.82 -4.27 14.87
CA VAL A 102 12.01 -3.25 14.18
C VAL A 102 12.39 -3.21 12.70
N VAL A 103 11.44 -3.58 11.85
CA VAL A 103 11.61 -3.50 10.39
C VAL A 103 11.12 -2.16 9.89
N ARG A 104 11.96 -1.47 9.11
CA ARG A 104 11.57 -0.24 8.41
C ARG A 104 11.74 -0.45 6.92
N TYR A 105 10.73 -0.03 6.15
CA TYR A 105 10.77 -0.15 4.71
C TYR A 105 9.96 0.94 4.02
N GLN A 106 10.21 1.10 2.73
CA GLN A 106 9.51 2.00 1.82
C GLN A 106 9.09 1.26 0.57
N ILE A 107 7.92 1.60 0.03
CA ILE A 107 7.40 1.00 -1.19
C ILE A 107 7.53 2.01 -2.33
N TRP A 108 8.09 1.56 -3.45
CA TRP A 108 8.33 2.36 -4.63
C TRP A 108 7.65 1.71 -5.83
N ALA A 109 6.89 2.49 -6.59
CA ALA A 109 6.34 2.08 -7.87
C ALA A 109 7.02 2.86 -8.99
N TYR A 110 7.35 2.17 -10.07
CA TYR A 110 8.02 2.76 -11.22
C TYR A 110 7.08 2.65 -12.42
N PRO A 111 6.54 3.78 -12.91
CA PRO A 111 5.77 3.78 -14.14
C PRO A 111 6.66 3.50 -15.34
N GLU A 112 6.04 3.06 -16.45
CA GLU A 112 6.68 3.02 -17.77
C GLU A 112 7.04 4.42 -18.31
#